data_AF-A0A7C7M9D2-F1
#
_entry.id   AF-A0A7C7M9D2-F1
#
_cell.length_a   1.000
_cell.length_b   1.000
_cell.length_c   1.000
_cell.angle_alpha   90.00
_cell.angle_beta   90.00
_cell.angle_gamma   90.00
#
_symmetry.space_group_name_H-M   'P 1'
#
loop_
_entity.id
_entity.type
_entity.pdbx_description
1 polymer ?
#
loop_
_entity_poly.entity_id
_entity_poly.type
_entity_poly.pdbx_seq_one_letter_code
_entity_poly.pdbx_strand_id
1 'polypeptide(L)'
;MIESIIDTLQAFPRGLVFVGLGLVVLLLAKLARDVITPYKIDQEVGEKQNLAVSLRLTGYLAGVILVFLGALYQSPTLVGPEGLGFDQAYGQEVLRVFIYSLAGIVALNLVRLVMDRVILYKFKLEAEVVQGQNVGAGAAELGMYVATGLMIAGAVSGDAAGTELNAALVALAFFGLGLALLVVFALFYQVTTPYDIHSEIEGNNTAVGVAFGGNLVAIGLVTFKALFGDFTGWGESIAAFLIFGIIGFVLLYVMRFLIDLLLLPKFQVSQALASGRNVGVSVIESGVVISSALILFLAI
;
A
#
# COMPACT_ATOMS: atom_id res chain seq x y z
N MET A 1 22.60 -32.04 6.45
CA MET A 1 21.15 -32.32 6.64
C MET A 1 20.72 -32.03 8.06
N ILE A 2 21.34 -32.63 9.08
CA ILE A 2 21.01 -32.37 10.50
C ILE A 2 21.32 -30.92 10.91
N GLU A 3 22.48 -30.37 10.52
CA GLU A 3 22.82 -28.96 10.79
C GLU A 3 21.81 -27.99 10.17
N SER A 4 21.48 -28.15 8.89
CA SER A 4 20.43 -27.36 8.23
C SER A 4 19.06 -27.46 8.90
N ILE A 5 18.68 -28.63 9.46
CA ILE A 5 17.44 -28.78 10.24
C ILE A 5 17.53 -28.01 11.56
N ILE A 6 18.67 -28.09 12.25
CA ILE A 6 18.90 -27.38 13.52
C ILE A 6 18.88 -25.87 13.29
N ASP A 7 19.59 -25.37 12.27
CA ASP A 7 19.63 -23.96 11.91
C ASP A 7 18.23 -23.43 11.58
N THR A 8 17.45 -24.22 10.83
CA THR A 8 16.06 -23.89 10.50
C THR A 8 15.21 -23.80 11.76
N LEU A 9 15.31 -24.78 12.67
CA LEU A 9 14.55 -24.81 13.92
C LEU A 9 14.94 -23.68 14.88
N GLN A 10 16.19 -23.23 14.86
CA GLN A 10 16.68 -22.12 15.67
C GLN A 10 16.17 -20.75 15.19
N ALA A 11 15.77 -20.62 13.92
CA ALA A 11 15.20 -19.38 13.37
C ALA A 11 13.74 -19.14 13.78
N PHE A 12 12.96 -20.20 14.04
CA PHE A 12 11.53 -20.10 14.37
C PHE A 12 11.23 -19.26 15.61
N PRO A 13 11.92 -19.43 16.75
CA PRO A 13 11.66 -18.63 17.96
C PRO A 13 11.70 -17.12 17.72
N ARG A 14 12.70 -16.61 16.98
CA ARG A 14 12.81 -15.19 16.65
C ARG A 14 11.70 -14.72 15.70
N GLY A 15 11.36 -15.55 14.71
CA GLY A 15 10.24 -15.27 13.80
C GLY A 15 8.90 -15.16 14.55
N LEU A 16 8.66 -16.03 15.53
CA LEU A 16 7.42 -16.03 16.33
C LEU A 16 7.26 -14.76 17.18
N VAL A 17 8.34 -14.16 17.66
CA VAL A 17 8.27 -12.85 18.35
C VAL A 17 7.78 -11.77 17.38
N PHE A 18 8.24 -11.74 16.14
CA PHE A 18 7.74 -10.80 15.14
C PHE A 18 6.29 -11.09 14.73
N VAL A 19 5.87 -12.35 14.69
CA VAL A 19 4.44 -12.70 14.52
C VAL A 19 3.61 -12.12 15.68
N GLY A 20 4.05 -12.31 16.92
CA GLY A 20 3.40 -11.73 18.10
C GLY A 20 3.37 -10.20 18.07
N LEU A 21 4.48 -9.56 17.71
CA LEU A 21 4.59 -8.12 17.56
C LEU A 21 3.65 -7.59 16.46
N GLY A 22 3.58 -8.27 15.32
CA GLY A 22 2.69 -7.92 14.21
C GLY A 22 1.21 -7.96 14.63
N LEU A 23 0.81 -8.96 15.42
CA LEU A 23 -0.53 -9.02 16.01
C LEU A 23 -0.80 -7.85 16.96
N VAL A 24 0.17 -7.51 17.83
CA VAL A 24 0.07 -6.34 18.72
C VAL A 24 -0.08 -5.05 17.91
N VAL A 25 0.73 -4.87 16.86
CA VAL A 25 0.67 -3.71 15.96
C VAL A 25 -0.68 -3.63 15.24
N LEU A 26 -1.22 -4.74 14.74
CA LEU A 26 -2.57 -4.77 14.13
C LEU A 26 -3.66 -4.36 15.11
N LEU A 27 -3.59 -4.84 16.35
CA LEU A 27 -4.53 -4.44 17.41
C LEU A 27 -4.42 -2.94 17.71
N LEU A 28 -3.20 -2.42 17.87
CA LEU A 28 -2.97 -0.99 18.06
C LEU A 28 -3.46 -0.15 16.88
N ALA A 29 -3.25 -0.63 15.65
CA ALA A 29 -3.75 0.03 14.44
C ALA A 29 -5.28 0.12 14.44
N LYS A 30 -5.97 -0.98 14.75
CA LYS A 30 -7.44 -1.03 14.86
C LYS A 30 -7.95 -0.08 15.94
N LEU A 31 -7.33 -0.10 17.13
CA LEU A 31 -7.66 0.81 18.23
C LEU A 31 -7.44 2.28 17.86
N ALA A 32 -6.31 2.61 17.25
CA ALA A 32 -6.04 3.96 16.77
C ALA A 32 -7.11 4.40 15.76
N ARG A 33 -7.53 3.50 14.87
CA ARG A 33 -8.59 3.78 13.90
C ARG A 33 -9.93 4.04 14.58
N ASP A 34 -10.33 3.20 15.54
CA ASP A 34 -11.57 3.37 16.32
C ASP A 34 -11.62 4.72 17.05
N VAL A 35 -10.49 5.19 17.59
CA VAL A 35 -10.41 6.48 18.29
C VAL A 35 -10.49 7.67 17.34
N ILE A 36 -9.91 7.54 16.14
CA ILE A 36 -9.85 8.63 15.15
C ILE A 36 -11.16 8.75 14.35
N THR A 37 -11.87 7.65 14.11
CA THR A 37 -13.11 7.68 13.34
C THR A 37 -14.32 8.05 14.21
N PRO A 38 -15.27 8.86 13.71
CA PRO A 38 -16.44 9.26 14.49
C PRO A 38 -17.52 8.17 14.61
N TYR A 39 -17.31 7.01 13.98
CA TYR A 39 -18.25 5.89 13.95
C TYR A 39 -17.62 4.64 14.57
N LYS A 40 -18.47 3.70 14.99
CA LYS A 40 -18.03 2.42 15.57
C LYS A 40 -17.79 1.40 14.47
N ILE A 41 -16.53 1.03 14.25
CA ILE A 41 -16.15 0.09 13.19
C ILE A 41 -16.83 -1.26 13.38
N ASP A 42 -16.85 -1.78 14.61
CA ASP A 42 -17.47 -3.09 14.90
C ASP A 42 -18.97 -3.12 14.61
N GLN A 43 -19.66 -1.99 14.78
CA GLN A 43 -21.07 -1.86 14.43
C GLN A 43 -21.27 -1.82 12.91
N GLU A 44 -20.46 -1.03 12.20
CA GLU A 44 -20.54 -0.95 10.74
C GLU A 44 -20.22 -2.29 10.07
N VAL A 45 -19.17 -2.99 10.53
CA VAL A 45 -18.73 -4.27 9.94
C VAL A 45 -19.60 -5.44 10.39
N GLY A 46 -19.94 -5.53 11.68
CA GLY A 46 -20.65 -6.66 12.26
C GLY A 46 -22.17 -6.58 12.09
N GLU A 47 -22.78 -5.51 12.60
CA GLU A 47 -24.25 -5.37 12.61
C GLU A 47 -24.79 -4.92 11.25
N LYS A 48 -24.19 -3.86 10.66
CA LYS A 48 -24.65 -3.30 9.39
C LYS A 48 -24.09 -4.03 8.16
N GLN A 49 -23.10 -4.89 8.35
CA GLN A 49 -22.42 -5.63 7.28
C GLN A 49 -21.90 -4.71 6.15
N ASN A 50 -21.46 -3.50 6.51
CA ASN A 50 -21.00 -2.48 5.58
C ASN A 50 -19.68 -2.90 4.93
N LEU A 51 -19.77 -3.44 3.72
CA LEU A 51 -18.61 -3.92 2.95
C LEU A 51 -17.62 -2.80 2.63
N ALA A 52 -18.09 -1.57 2.42
CA ALA A 52 -17.21 -0.43 2.13
C ALA A 52 -16.30 -0.12 3.32
N VAL A 53 -16.85 -0.12 4.55
CA VAL A 53 -16.06 0.06 5.77
C VAL A 53 -15.09 -1.12 5.98
N SER A 54 -15.52 -2.35 5.67
CA SER A 54 -14.65 -3.53 5.71
C SER A 54 -13.46 -3.39 4.77
N LEU A 55 -13.66 -3.00 3.51
CA LEU A 55 -12.58 -2.80 2.54
C LEU A 55 -11.59 -1.71 3.00
N ARG A 56 -12.10 -0.57 3.49
CA ARG A 56 -11.30 0.50 4.08
C ARG A 56 -10.43 -0.01 5.22
N LEU A 57 -11.01 -0.76 6.16
CA LEU A 57 -10.28 -1.32 7.31
C LEU A 57 -9.23 -2.34 6.85
N THR A 58 -9.58 -3.24 5.93
CA THR A 58 -8.65 -4.23 5.35
C THR A 58 -7.45 -3.54 4.72
N GLY A 59 -7.65 -2.53 3.89
CA GLY A 59 -6.55 -1.80 3.26
C GLY A 59 -5.67 -1.07 4.28
N TYR A 60 -6.26 -0.45 5.29
CA TYR A 60 -5.51 0.21 6.36
C TYR A 60 -4.65 -0.78 7.15
N LEU A 61 -5.21 -1.92 7.56
CA LEU A 61 -4.46 -2.97 8.28
C LEU A 61 -3.37 -3.61 7.40
N ALA A 62 -3.66 -3.85 6.13
CA ALA A 62 -2.67 -4.33 5.16
C ALA A 62 -1.54 -3.31 4.99
N GLY A 63 -1.85 -2.02 4.86
CA GLY A 63 -0.88 -0.94 4.80
C GLY A 63 0.04 -0.92 6.02
N VAL A 64 -0.52 -1.06 7.23
CA VAL A 64 0.26 -1.13 8.48
C VAL A 64 1.21 -2.33 8.47
N ILE A 65 0.75 -3.50 8.04
CA ILE A 65 1.60 -4.69 7.96
C ILE A 65 2.68 -4.53 6.89
N LEU A 66 2.41 -3.85 5.78
CA LEU A 66 3.44 -3.56 4.79
C LEU A 66 4.54 -2.67 5.37
N VAL A 67 4.19 -1.64 6.15
CA VAL A 67 5.17 -0.82 6.88
C VAL A 67 5.99 -1.67 7.86
N PHE A 68 5.32 -2.52 8.63
CA PHE A 68 5.96 -3.47 9.55
C PHE A 68 6.98 -4.35 8.81
N LEU A 69 6.58 -4.91 7.66
CA LEU A 69 7.45 -5.78 6.84
C LEU A 69 8.63 -5.01 6.24
N GLY A 70 8.43 -3.76 5.82
CA GLY A 70 9.52 -2.89 5.37
C GLY A 70 10.53 -2.64 6.48
N ALA A 71 10.06 -2.32 7.69
CA ALA A 71 10.94 -2.07 8.83
C ALA A 71 11.65 -3.33 9.33
N LEU A 72 11.03 -4.51 9.13
CA LEU A 72 11.61 -5.81 9.42
C LEU A 72 12.65 -6.23 8.37
N TYR A 73 12.53 -5.75 7.14
CA TYR A 73 13.48 -6.09 6.08
C TYR A 73 14.81 -5.36 6.29
N GLN A 74 15.84 -6.15 6.59
CA GLN A 74 17.23 -5.70 6.68
C GLN A 74 18.09 -6.50 5.70
N SER A 75 19.19 -5.88 5.27
CA SER A 75 20.15 -6.50 4.35
C SER A 75 20.67 -7.82 4.96
N PRO A 76 20.66 -8.94 4.20
CA PRO A 76 21.04 -10.24 4.76
C PRO A 76 22.47 -10.22 5.30
N THR A 77 22.65 -10.55 6.58
CA THR A 77 23.99 -10.75 7.14
C THR A 77 24.53 -12.12 6.71
N LEU A 78 25.77 -12.15 6.21
CA LEU A 78 26.44 -13.38 5.77
C LEU A 78 26.74 -14.36 6.92
N VAL A 79 26.64 -13.89 8.16
CA VAL A 79 26.81 -14.68 9.37
C VAL A 79 25.51 -14.62 10.17
N GLY A 80 24.90 -15.79 10.40
CA GLY A 80 23.75 -15.93 11.29
C GLY A 80 24.15 -15.78 12.75
N PRO A 81 23.23 -15.42 13.66
CA PRO A 81 23.54 -15.33 15.07
C PRO A 81 23.95 -16.70 15.63
N GLU A 82 24.89 -16.72 16.58
CA GLU A 82 25.22 -17.94 17.30
C GLU A 82 24.07 -18.32 18.26
N GLY A 83 23.64 -19.59 18.22
CA GLY A 83 22.57 -20.10 19.09
C GLY A 83 21.18 -19.56 18.75
N LEU A 84 20.36 -19.25 19.76
CA LEU A 84 19.00 -18.74 19.53
C LEU A 84 18.94 -17.26 19.13
N GLY A 85 20.06 -16.53 19.19
CA GLY A 85 20.15 -15.14 18.72
C GLY A 85 19.29 -14.12 19.48
N PHE A 86 18.93 -14.38 20.75
CA PHE A 86 18.26 -13.42 21.63
C PHE A 86 19.29 -12.55 22.36
N ASP A 87 19.86 -11.59 21.64
CA ASP A 87 20.83 -10.64 22.16
C ASP A 87 20.26 -9.21 22.22
N GLN A 88 21.10 -8.27 22.61
CA GLN A 88 20.72 -6.85 22.67
C GLN A 88 20.42 -6.29 21.27
N ALA A 89 21.11 -6.77 20.22
CA ALA A 89 20.90 -6.31 18.85
C ALA A 89 19.50 -6.72 18.35
N TYR A 90 19.10 -7.96 18.63
CA TYR A 90 17.76 -8.44 18.35
C TYR A 90 16.67 -7.64 19.10
N GLY A 91 16.92 -7.30 20.37
CA GLY A 91 16.02 -6.44 21.13
C GLY A 91 15.85 -5.05 20.50
N GLN A 92 16.93 -4.48 19.94
CA GLN A 92 16.89 -3.21 19.22
C GLN A 92 16.14 -3.34 17.89
N GLU A 93 16.28 -4.46 17.18
CA GLU A 93 15.53 -4.77 15.96
C GLU A 93 14.01 -4.81 16.23
N VAL A 94 13.59 -5.54 17.27
CA VAL A 94 12.19 -5.61 17.71
C VAL A 94 11.66 -4.22 18.06
N LEU A 95 12.44 -3.42 18.80
CA LEU A 95 12.07 -2.05 19.17
C LEU A 95 11.97 -1.14 17.94
N ARG A 96 12.91 -1.23 16.99
CA ARG A 96 12.90 -0.48 15.72
C ARG A 96 11.61 -0.79 14.96
N VAL A 97 11.35 -2.07 14.68
CA VAL A 97 10.14 -2.49 13.94
C VAL A 97 8.87 -1.98 14.63
N PHE A 98 8.82 -2.04 15.96
CA PHE A 98 7.68 -1.52 16.71
C PHE A 98 7.49 0.00 16.52
N ILE A 99 8.55 0.80 16.69
CA ILE A 99 8.48 2.26 16.56
C ILE A 99 8.10 2.68 15.14
N TYR A 100 8.73 2.09 14.11
CA TYR A 100 8.39 2.38 12.72
C TYR A 100 6.95 1.97 12.37
N SER A 101 6.45 0.89 12.95
CA SER A 101 5.05 0.49 12.79
C SER A 101 4.08 1.49 13.42
N LEU A 102 4.40 2.04 14.61
CA LEU A 102 3.62 3.11 15.23
C LEU A 102 3.64 4.39 14.38
N ALA A 103 4.81 4.75 13.85
CA ALA A 103 4.92 5.88 12.92
C ALA A 103 4.10 5.65 11.64
N GLY A 104 4.12 4.42 11.10
CA GLY A 104 3.29 3.99 9.97
C GLY A 104 1.79 4.12 10.24
N ILE A 105 1.33 3.75 11.44
CA ILE A 105 -0.06 3.95 11.88
C ILE A 105 -0.42 5.44 11.83
N VAL A 106 0.43 6.31 12.37
CA VAL A 106 0.20 7.76 12.33
C VAL A 106 0.15 8.27 10.88
N ALA A 107 1.14 7.88 10.06
CA ALA A 107 1.23 8.27 8.66
C ALA A 107 -0.01 7.84 7.87
N LEU A 108 -0.45 6.58 7.98
CA LEU A 108 -1.62 6.05 7.29
C LEU A 108 -2.92 6.74 7.72
N ASN A 109 -3.03 7.22 8.96
CA ASN A 109 -4.20 8.03 9.36
C ASN A 109 -4.20 9.43 8.69
N LEU A 110 -3.03 10.00 8.38
CA LEU A 110 -2.94 11.25 7.61
C LEU A 110 -3.33 11.05 6.14
N VAL A 111 -3.04 9.88 5.56
CA VAL A 111 -3.40 9.54 4.16
C VAL A 111 -4.89 9.68 3.91
N ARG A 112 -5.72 9.37 4.91
CA ARG A 112 -7.17 9.56 4.84
C ARG A 112 -7.56 11.00 4.45
N LEU A 113 -6.88 11.99 5.03
CA LEU A 113 -7.15 13.40 4.75
C LEU A 113 -6.76 13.79 3.33
N VAL A 114 -5.65 13.21 2.84
CA VAL A 114 -5.19 13.42 1.45
C VAL A 114 -6.17 12.79 0.46
N MET A 115 -6.63 11.57 0.74
CA MET A 115 -7.60 10.88 -0.12
C MET A 115 -8.90 11.68 -0.21
N ASP A 116 -9.45 12.12 0.92
CA ASP A 116 -10.72 12.86 0.99
C ASP A 116 -10.62 14.27 0.39
N ARG A 117 -9.56 15.04 0.71
CA ARG A 117 -9.49 16.47 0.35
C ARG A 117 -8.71 16.80 -0.92
N VAL A 118 -7.85 15.89 -1.38
CA VAL A 118 -6.94 16.16 -2.51
C VAL A 118 -7.22 15.23 -3.67
N ILE A 119 -7.36 13.92 -3.43
CA ILE A 119 -7.57 12.94 -4.51
C ILE A 119 -9.05 12.90 -4.91
N LEU A 120 -9.95 12.59 -3.97
CA LEU A 120 -11.40 12.47 -4.19
C LEU A 120 -12.19 13.71 -3.73
N TYR A 121 -11.64 14.89 -3.99
CA TYR A 121 -12.11 16.18 -3.43
C TYR A 121 -13.53 16.63 -3.81
N LYS A 122 -14.20 15.98 -4.78
CA LYS A 122 -15.55 16.39 -5.22
C LYS A 122 -16.68 15.91 -4.29
N PHE A 123 -16.43 14.92 -3.44
CA PHE A 123 -17.43 14.37 -2.52
C PHE A 123 -16.79 14.04 -1.16
N LYS A 124 -17.62 13.76 -0.14
CA LYS A 124 -17.14 13.40 1.19
C LYS A 124 -16.97 11.90 1.33
N LEU A 125 -15.73 11.43 1.37
CA LEU A 125 -15.41 10.00 1.36
C LEU A 125 -15.89 9.26 2.60
N GLU A 126 -15.95 9.93 3.75
CA GLU A 126 -16.54 9.34 4.96
C GLU A 126 -18.04 9.08 4.79
N ALA A 127 -18.78 10.06 4.24
CA ALA A 127 -20.22 9.91 4.04
C ALA A 127 -20.51 8.79 3.04
N GLU A 128 -19.77 8.73 1.94
CA GLU A 128 -19.91 7.68 0.93
C GLU A 128 -19.69 6.28 1.51
N VAL A 129 -18.63 6.06 2.26
CA VAL A 129 -18.28 4.74 2.78
C VAL A 129 -19.15 4.32 3.97
N VAL A 130 -19.46 5.24 4.89
CA VAL A 130 -20.16 4.90 6.14
C VAL A 130 -21.67 4.94 5.95
N GLN A 131 -22.20 6.03 5.39
CA GLN A 131 -23.64 6.24 5.24
C GLN A 131 -24.14 5.65 3.92
N GLY A 132 -23.42 5.90 2.83
CA GLY A 132 -23.75 5.38 1.50
C GLY A 132 -23.41 3.90 1.29
N GLN A 133 -22.61 3.30 2.19
CA GLN A 133 -22.06 1.95 2.04
C GLN A 133 -21.40 1.71 0.66
N ASN A 134 -20.78 2.76 0.13
CA ASN A 134 -20.24 2.80 -1.22
C ASN A 134 -18.99 1.91 -1.34
N VAL A 135 -19.18 0.70 -1.87
CA VAL A 135 -18.13 -0.30 -2.01
C VAL A 135 -17.00 0.19 -2.93
N GLY A 136 -17.32 0.98 -3.96
CA GLY A 136 -16.32 1.56 -4.86
C GLY A 136 -15.38 2.52 -4.13
N ALA A 137 -15.94 3.40 -3.30
CA ALA A 137 -15.15 4.30 -2.45
C ALA A 137 -14.27 3.51 -1.45
N GLY A 138 -14.82 2.45 -0.83
CA GLY A 138 -14.07 1.57 0.06
C GLY A 138 -12.91 0.82 -0.65
N ALA A 139 -13.13 0.36 -1.89
CA ALA A 139 -12.11 -0.30 -2.70
C ALA A 139 -10.99 0.67 -3.13
N ALA A 140 -11.34 1.90 -3.49
CA ALA A 140 -10.37 2.95 -3.80
C ALA A 140 -9.49 3.28 -2.58
N GLU A 141 -10.08 3.41 -1.39
CA GLU A 141 -9.32 3.59 -0.15
C GLU A 141 -8.44 2.41 0.19
N LEU A 142 -8.92 1.18 -0.04
CA LEU A 142 -8.09 -0.02 0.14
C LEU A 142 -6.81 0.10 -0.68
N GLY A 143 -6.94 0.43 -1.97
CA GLY A 143 -5.81 0.61 -2.85
C GLY A 143 -4.87 1.72 -2.40
N MET A 144 -5.41 2.85 -1.93
CA MET A 144 -4.62 3.97 -1.40
C MET A 144 -3.80 3.60 -0.16
N TYR A 145 -4.37 2.89 0.80
CA TYR A 145 -3.65 2.46 2.00
C TYR A 145 -2.58 1.42 1.69
N VAL A 146 -2.87 0.46 0.80
CA VAL A 146 -1.89 -0.54 0.36
C VAL A 146 -0.74 0.13 -0.39
N ALA A 147 -1.04 1.03 -1.34
CA ALA A 147 -0.02 1.77 -2.08
C ALA A 147 0.86 2.58 -1.14
N THR A 148 0.27 3.31 -0.21
CA THR A 148 1.04 4.12 0.75
C THR A 148 1.85 3.24 1.70
N GLY A 149 1.30 2.12 2.16
CA GLY A 149 2.01 1.15 3.00
C GLY A 149 3.24 0.58 2.30
N LEU A 150 3.11 0.22 1.01
CA LEU A 150 4.23 -0.21 0.16
C LEU A 150 5.31 0.88 0.04
N MET A 151 4.92 2.13 -0.21
CA MET A 151 5.88 3.23 -0.37
C MET A 151 6.65 3.50 0.92
N ILE A 152 5.95 3.55 2.07
CA ILE A 152 6.60 3.67 3.37
C ILE A 152 7.51 2.47 3.61
N ALA A 153 7.05 1.25 3.31
CA ALA A 153 7.82 0.02 3.48
C ALA A 153 9.16 0.09 2.72
N GLY A 154 9.16 0.60 1.49
CA GLY A 154 10.39 0.79 0.72
C GLY A 154 11.30 1.84 1.34
N ALA A 155 10.73 2.95 1.82
CA ALA A 155 11.52 4.04 2.39
C ALA A 155 12.14 3.71 3.77
N VAL A 156 11.61 2.72 4.48
CA VAL A 156 12.12 2.28 5.79
C VAL A 156 12.95 0.99 5.72
N SER A 157 12.98 0.32 4.57
CA SER A 157 13.72 -0.92 4.38
C SER A 157 15.21 -0.66 4.16
N GLY A 158 16.03 -1.68 4.47
CA GLY A 158 17.48 -1.59 4.31
C GLY A 158 18.20 -0.85 5.44
N ASP A 159 19.51 -0.68 5.27
CA ASP A 159 20.33 0.05 6.22
C ASP A 159 20.31 1.54 5.92
N ALA A 160 20.00 2.30 6.98
CA ALA A 160 19.77 3.72 6.89
C ALA A 160 21.06 4.53 6.64
N ALA A 161 20.87 5.80 6.28
CA ALA A 161 21.88 6.84 6.11
C ALA A 161 22.66 7.19 7.41
N GLY A 162 23.33 6.20 7.99
CA GLY A 162 24.14 6.30 9.21
C GLY A 162 23.35 6.15 10.51
N THR A 163 22.49 7.12 10.84
CA THR A 163 21.78 7.16 12.14
C THR A 163 20.28 6.90 12.00
N GLU A 164 19.65 6.36 13.05
CA GLU A 164 18.19 6.14 13.10
C GLU A 164 17.38 7.43 12.90
N LEU A 165 17.90 8.57 13.35
CA LEU A 165 17.24 9.85 13.11
C LEU A 165 17.23 10.21 11.62
N ASN A 166 18.36 10.01 10.93
CA ASN A 166 18.45 10.23 9.49
C ASN A 166 17.54 9.27 8.72
N ALA A 167 17.48 8.00 9.15
CA ALA A 167 16.57 6.99 8.62
C ALA A 167 15.11 7.48 8.65
N ALA A 168 14.66 7.94 9.82
CA ALA A 168 13.30 8.45 10.00
C ALA A 168 13.02 9.69 9.14
N LEU A 169 14.00 10.60 9.00
CA LEU A 169 13.86 11.79 8.15
C LEU A 169 13.78 11.46 6.66
N VAL A 170 14.58 10.50 6.19
CA VAL A 170 14.53 10.00 4.82
C VAL A 170 13.17 9.34 4.55
N ALA A 171 12.72 8.47 5.45
CA ALA A 171 11.41 7.83 5.35
C ALA A 171 10.27 8.85 5.31
N LEU A 172 10.32 9.89 6.16
CA LEU A 172 9.32 10.96 6.18
C LEU A 172 9.31 11.78 4.88
N ALA A 173 10.49 12.08 4.32
CA ALA A 173 10.60 12.81 3.06
C ALA A 173 10.02 12.00 1.90
N PHE A 174 10.36 10.71 1.79
CA PHE A 174 9.83 9.83 0.75
C PHE A 174 8.36 9.48 0.95
N PHE A 175 7.86 9.46 2.18
CA PHE A 175 6.41 9.44 2.43
C PHE A 175 5.73 10.67 1.82
N GLY A 176 6.26 11.87 2.05
CA GLY A 176 5.73 13.11 1.46
C GLY A 176 5.78 13.12 -0.08
N LEU A 177 6.94 12.78 -0.66
CA LEU A 177 7.09 12.63 -2.11
C LEU A 177 6.16 11.55 -2.68
N GLY A 178 5.99 10.48 -1.91
CA GLY A 178 5.11 9.39 -2.27
C GLY A 178 3.65 9.79 -2.36
N LEU A 179 3.16 10.51 -1.37
CA LEU A 179 1.81 11.09 -1.40
C LEU A 179 1.63 12.05 -2.57
N ALA A 180 2.62 12.90 -2.83
CA ALA A 180 2.58 13.80 -3.99
C ALA A 180 2.49 13.00 -5.30
N LEU A 181 3.27 11.93 -5.44
CA LEU A 181 3.22 11.06 -6.62
C LEU A 181 1.86 10.36 -6.75
N LEU A 182 1.26 9.85 -5.67
CA LEU A 182 -0.07 9.23 -5.71
C LEU A 182 -1.16 10.24 -6.11
N VAL A 183 -1.07 11.49 -5.66
CA VAL A 183 -1.97 12.58 -6.10
C VAL A 183 -1.79 12.84 -7.59
N VAL A 184 -0.55 12.99 -8.05
CA VAL A 184 -0.25 13.22 -9.48
C VAL A 184 -0.69 12.03 -10.32
N PHE A 185 -0.54 10.80 -9.83
CA PHE A 185 -1.02 9.60 -10.50
C PHE A 185 -2.55 9.56 -10.58
N ALA A 186 -3.25 9.96 -9.52
CA ALA A 186 -4.71 10.02 -9.55
C ALA A 186 -5.23 11.03 -10.58
N LEU A 187 -4.58 12.19 -10.70
CA LEU A 187 -4.87 13.16 -11.75
C LEU A 187 -4.56 12.61 -13.14
N PHE A 188 -3.42 11.95 -13.30
CA PHE A 188 -3.05 11.28 -14.55
C PHE A 188 -4.08 10.21 -14.93
N TYR A 189 -4.52 9.39 -13.97
CA TYR A 189 -5.57 8.38 -14.15
C TYR A 189 -6.84 9.03 -14.67
N GLN A 190 -7.35 10.04 -13.96
CA GLN A 190 -8.54 10.81 -14.31
C GLN A 190 -8.49 11.39 -15.73
N VAL A 191 -7.36 11.99 -16.13
CA VAL A 191 -7.22 12.63 -17.45
C VAL A 191 -7.08 11.61 -18.58
N THR A 192 -6.52 10.43 -18.29
CA THR A 192 -6.30 9.38 -19.30
C THR A 192 -7.48 8.42 -19.44
N THR A 193 -8.42 8.42 -18.49
CA THR A 193 -9.68 7.66 -18.62
C THR A 193 -10.77 8.47 -19.33
N PRO A 194 -11.64 7.82 -20.14
CA PRO A 194 -12.70 8.51 -20.88
C PRO A 194 -13.93 8.88 -20.02
N TYR A 195 -13.88 8.65 -18.71
CA TYR A 195 -14.95 8.93 -17.76
C TYR A 195 -14.40 9.65 -16.52
N ASP A 196 -15.28 10.35 -15.80
CA ASP A 196 -14.93 11.08 -14.58
C ASP A 196 -14.96 10.16 -13.36
N ILE A 197 -13.80 9.84 -12.77
CA ILE A 197 -13.71 8.91 -11.64
C ILE A 197 -14.51 9.40 -10.43
N HIS A 198 -14.59 10.71 -10.21
CA HIS A 198 -15.33 11.26 -9.08
C HIS A 198 -16.82 10.99 -9.22
N SER A 199 -17.40 11.29 -10.39
CA SER A 199 -18.82 11.08 -10.67
C SER A 199 -19.19 9.59 -10.63
N GLU A 200 -18.33 8.73 -11.14
CA GLU A 200 -18.54 7.28 -11.12
C GLU A 200 -18.49 6.73 -9.69
N ILE A 201 -17.47 7.10 -8.90
CA ILE A 201 -17.33 6.61 -7.53
C ILE A 201 -18.46 7.17 -6.66
N GLU A 202 -18.74 8.48 -6.67
CA GLU A 202 -19.88 9.09 -5.95
C GLU A 202 -21.21 8.46 -6.37
N GLY A 203 -21.33 8.10 -7.65
CA GLY A 203 -22.49 7.38 -8.18
C GLY A 203 -22.66 5.95 -7.69
N ASN A 204 -21.85 5.44 -6.76
CA ASN A 204 -21.76 4.04 -6.29
C ASN A 204 -21.25 3.04 -7.34
N ASN A 205 -20.32 3.45 -8.22
CA ASN A 205 -19.73 2.53 -9.19
C ASN A 205 -18.57 1.74 -8.59
N THR A 206 -18.86 0.54 -8.09
CA THR A 206 -17.87 -0.38 -7.54
C THR A 206 -16.77 -0.74 -8.54
N ALA A 207 -17.11 -0.90 -9.83
CA ALA A 207 -16.14 -1.31 -10.83
C ALA A 207 -15.05 -0.25 -11.02
N VAL A 208 -15.44 1.03 -11.12
CA VAL A 208 -14.47 2.14 -11.22
C VAL A 208 -13.64 2.27 -9.95
N GLY A 209 -14.26 2.15 -8.77
CA GLY A 209 -13.54 2.19 -7.50
C GLY A 209 -12.48 1.08 -7.36
N VAL A 210 -12.82 -0.15 -7.76
CA VAL A 210 -11.88 -1.28 -7.78
C VAL A 210 -10.75 -1.06 -8.79
N ALA A 211 -11.06 -0.64 -10.02
CA ALA A 211 -10.06 -0.38 -11.05
C ALA A 211 -9.08 0.74 -10.63
N PHE A 212 -9.61 1.83 -10.07
CA PHE A 212 -8.80 2.92 -9.55
C PHE A 212 -7.91 2.47 -8.38
N GLY A 213 -8.48 1.75 -7.41
CA GLY A 213 -7.74 1.18 -6.28
C GLY A 213 -6.63 0.22 -6.73
N GLY A 214 -6.90 -0.66 -7.69
CA GLY A 214 -5.91 -1.59 -8.25
C GLY A 214 -4.75 -0.88 -8.94
N ASN A 215 -5.04 0.20 -9.68
CA ASN A 215 -4.01 1.03 -10.29
C ASN A 215 -3.16 1.79 -9.25
N LEU A 216 -3.77 2.24 -8.13
CA LEU A 216 -3.02 2.82 -7.00
C LEU A 216 -2.06 1.79 -6.40
N VAL A 217 -2.51 0.56 -6.17
CA VAL A 217 -1.63 -0.53 -5.69
C VAL A 217 -0.49 -0.77 -6.66
N ALA A 218 -0.77 -0.80 -7.97
CA ALA A 218 0.23 -1.05 -8.99
C ALA A 218 1.31 0.05 -9.01
N ILE A 219 0.95 1.33 -8.95
CA ILE A 219 1.96 2.41 -8.87
C ILE A 219 2.69 2.39 -7.51
N GLY A 220 2.01 2.00 -6.43
CA GLY A 220 2.62 1.74 -5.13
C GLY A 220 3.71 0.67 -5.19
N LEU A 221 3.49 -0.42 -5.93
CA LEU A 221 4.49 -1.46 -6.16
C LEU A 221 5.69 -0.98 -6.97
N VAL A 222 5.45 -0.23 -8.05
CA VAL A 222 6.54 0.31 -8.89
C VAL A 222 7.42 1.27 -8.08
N THR A 223 6.81 2.16 -7.31
CA THR A 223 7.55 3.11 -6.48
C THR A 223 8.18 2.46 -5.25
N PHE A 224 7.58 1.40 -4.70
CA PHE A 224 8.21 0.56 -3.69
C PHE A 224 9.55 0.02 -4.20
N LYS A 225 9.63 -0.48 -5.44
CA LYS A 225 10.90 -0.91 -6.04
C LYS A 225 11.97 0.17 -6.03
N ALA A 226 11.58 1.41 -6.34
CA ALA A 226 12.51 2.53 -6.44
C ALA A 226 13.10 2.96 -5.10
N LEU A 227 12.37 2.72 -4.02
CA LEU A 227 12.74 3.09 -2.65
C LEU A 227 13.38 1.94 -1.88
N PHE A 228 13.09 0.71 -2.27
CA PHE A 228 13.52 -0.48 -1.56
C PHE A 228 15.03 -0.69 -1.65
N GLY A 229 15.66 -0.83 -0.48
CA GLY A 229 17.10 -1.10 -0.35
C GLY A 229 17.83 0.03 0.34
N ASP A 230 19.16 -0.01 0.31
CA ASP A 230 19.99 0.93 1.07
C ASP A 230 19.93 2.35 0.49
N PHE A 231 19.91 3.35 1.37
CA PHE A 231 19.92 4.75 0.95
C PHE A 231 21.33 5.17 0.51
N THR A 232 21.52 5.38 -0.79
CA THR A 232 22.82 5.77 -1.37
C THR A 232 23.03 7.29 -1.45
N GLY A 233 21.97 8.09 -1.38
CA GLY A 233 22.04 9.55 -1.34
C GLY A 233 20.84 10.23 -2.00
N TRP A 234 20.57 11.47 -1.60
CA TRP A 234 19.38 12.21 -2.06
C TRP A 234 19.25 12.32 -3.58
N GLY A 235 20.34 12.64 -4.28
CA GLY A 235 20.32 12.80 -5.74
C GLY A 235 19.94 11.52 -6.46
N GLU A 236 20.58 10.41 -6.10
CA GLU A 236 20.32 9.09 -6.68
C GLU A 236 18.93 8.58 -6.33
N SER A 237 18.55 8.64 -5.05
CA SER A 237 17.24 8.14 -4.60
C SER A 237 16.07 8.95 -5.16
N ILE A 238 16.19 10.29 -5.26
CA ILE A 238 15.14 11.12 -5.90
C ILE A 238 15.09 10.85 -7.40
N ALA A 239 16.25 10.74 -8.07
CA ALA A 239 16.28 10.42 -9.50
C ALA A 239 15.64 9.06 -9.78
N ALA A 240 16.00 8.03 -9.02
CA ALA A 240 15.39 6.70 -9.11
C ALA A 240 13.88 6.78 -8.87
N PHE A 241 13.44 7.40 -7.78
CA PHE A 241 12.02 7.56 -7.46
C PHE A 241 11.23 8.21 -8.61
N LEU A 242 11.74 9.29 -9.21
CA LEU A 242 11.10 9.96 -10.34
C LEU A 242 11.11 9.12 -11.62
N ILE A 243 12.23 8.48 -11.95
CA ILE A 243 12.36 7.62 -13.13
C ILE A 243 11.36 6.46 -13.04
N PHE A 244 11.35 5.74 -11.92
CA PHE A 244 10.40 4.66 -11.68
C PHE A 244 8.96 5.15 -11.65
N GLY A 245 8.69 6.33 -11.07
CA GLY A 245 7.39 6.97 -11.14
C GLY A 245 6.90 7.17 -12.58
N ILE A 246 7.72 7.82 -13.41
CA ILE A 246 7.39 8.08 -14.83
C ILE A 246 7.22 6.77 -15.60
N ILE A 247 8.15 5.82 -15.45
CA ILE A 247 8.06 4.50 -16.10
C ILE A 247 6.80 3.77 -15.64
N GLY A 248 6.46 3.84 -14.36
CA GLY A 248 5.23 3.28 -13.81
C GLY A 248 3.98 3.88 -14.46
N PHE A 249 3.93 5.20 -14.62
CA PHE A 249 2.79 5.86 -15.26
C PHE A 249 2.62 5.39 -16.72
N VAL A 250 3.72 5.36 -17.46
CA VAL A 250 3.73 4.89 -18.86
C VAL A 250 3.34 3.42 -18.93
N LEU A 251 3.91 2.56 -18.08
CA LEU A 251 3.59 1.14 -18.02
C LEU A 251 2.11 0.93 -17.77
N LEU A 252 1.54 1.55 -16.74
CA LEU A 252 0.13 1.36 -16.39
C LEU A 252 -0.80 1.91 -17.48
N TYR A 253 -0.45 3.01 -18.13
CA TYR A 253 -1.19 3.53 -19.28
C TYR A 253 -1.16 2.57 -20.48
N VAL A 254 0.02 2.06 -20.83
CA VAL A 254 0.19 1.08 -21.92
C VAL A 254 -0.56 -0.21 -21.58
N MET A 255 -0.50 -0.68 -20.33
CA MET A 255 -1.20 -1.89 -19.92
C MET A 255 -2.70 -1.79 -20.09
N ARG A 256 -3.33 -0.63 -19.85
CA ARG A 256 -4.77 -0.46 -20.14
C ARG A 256 -5.10 -0.68 -21.60
N PHE A 257 -4.29 -0.11 -22.50
CA PHE A 257 -4.46 -0.34 -23.94
C PHE A 257 -4.24 -1.82 -24.31
N LEU A 258 -3.23 -2.47 -23.73
CA LEU A 258 -2.96 -3.88 -23.99
C LEU A 258 -4.03 -4.81 -23.43
N ILE A 259 -4.70 -4.45 -22.34
CA ILE A 259 -5.83 -5.24 -21.82
C ILE A 259 -6.98 -5.22 -22.85
N ASP A 260 -7.35 -4.05 -23.35
CA ASP A 260 -8.37 -3.93 -24.41
C ASP A 260 -7.95 -4.66 -25.69
N LEU A 261 -6.67 -4.58 -26.07
CA LEU A 261 -6.18 -5.17 -27.32
C LEU A 261 -6.01 -6.70 -27.26
N LEU A 262 -5.46 -7.23 -26.16
CA LEU A 262 -4.97 -8.60 -26.08
C LEU A 262 -5.82 -9.49 -25.17
N LEU A 263 -6.26 -8.97 -24.02
CA LEU A 263 -6.90 -9.79 -22.98
C LEU A 263 -8.42 -9.80 -23.09
N LEU A 264 -9.03 -8.64 -23.39
CA LEU A 264 -10.48 -8.47 -23.47
C LEU A 264 -10.92 -7.84 -24.81
N PRO A 265 -10.54 -8.40 -25.98
CA PRO A 265 -10.73 -7.76 -27.29
C PRO A 265 -12.19 -7.62 -27.77
N LYS A 266 -13.15 -8.20 -27.05
CA LYS A 266 -14.56 -8.25 -27.48
C LYS A 266 -15.39 -7.05 -27.01
N PHE A 267 -14.89 -6.26 -26.08
CA PHE A 267 -15.57 -5.08 -25.56
C PHE A 267 -14.54 -4.08 -25.01
N GLN A 268 -14.92 -2.81 -24.90
CA GLN A 268 -14.06 -1.79 -24.32
C GLN A 268 -14.15 -1.85 -22.80
N VAL A 269 -13.01 -2.03 -22.12
CA VAL A 269 -12.92 -2.05 -20.65
C VAL A 269 -13.50 -0.78 -20.06
N SER A 270 -13.15 0.38 -20.61
CA SER A 270 -13.66 1.67 -20.11
C SER A 270 -15.19 1.77 -20.12
N GLN A 271 -15.86 1.28 -21.16
CA GLN A 271 -17.33 1.23 -21.23
C GLN A 271 -17.90 0.18 -20.26
N ALA A 272 -17.25 -0.97 -20.12
CA ALA A 272 -17.65 -2.01 -19.18
C ALA A 272 -17.56 -1.51 -17.73
N LEU A 273 -16.59 -0.64 -17.41
CA LEU A 273 -16.44 -0.03 -16.10
C LEU A 273 -17.46 1.08 -15.84
N ALA A 274 -17.51 2.11 -16.68
CA ALA A 274 -18.35 3.29 -16.44
C ALA A 274 -19.84 2.96 -16.63
N SER A 275 -20.23 2.61 -17.87
CA SER A 275 -21.63 2.33 -18.20
C SER A 275 -22.09 0.95 -17.71
N GLY A 276 -21.23 -0.05 -17.87
CA GLY A 276 -21.55 -1.44 -17.53
C GLY A 276 -21.44 -1.77 -16.04
N ARG A 277 -20.73 -0.94 -15.26
CA ARG A 277 -20.49 -1.13 -13.82
C ARG A 277 -19.99 -2.55 -13.49
N ASN A 278 -19.22 -3.13 -14.41
CA ASN A 278 -18.86 -4.54 -14.38
C ASN A 278 -17.64 -4.77 -13.49
N VAL A 279 -17.91 -5.19 -12.25
CA VAL A 279 -16.87 -5.49 -11.25
C VAL A 279 -15.96 -6.64 -11.67
N GLY A 280 -16.46 -7.60 -12.46
CA GLY A 280 -15.64 -8.70 -12.97
C GLY A 280 -14.52 -8.19 -13.87
N VAL A 281 -14.84 -7.24 -14.76
CA VAL A 281 -13.86 -6.59 -15.64
C VAL A 281 -12.86 -5.77 -14.82
N SER A 282 -13.32 -5.02 -13.80
CA SER A 282 -12.40 -4.23 -12.95
C SER A 282 -11.42 -5.09 -12.18
N VAL A 283 -11.83 -6.27 -11.72
CA VAL A 283 -10.95 -7.22 -11.01
C VAL A 283 -9.89 -7.78 -11.96
N ILE A 284 -10.27 -8.12 -13.21
CA ILE A 284 -9.32 -8.57 -14.23
C ILE A 284 -8.33 -7.44 -14.56
N GLU A 285 -8.81 -6.22 -14.83
CA GLU A 285 -7.93 -5.08 -15.12
C GLU A 285 -6.95 -4.84 -13.97
N SER A 286 -7.46 -4.76 -12.74
CA SER A 286 -6.65 -4.55 -11.52
C SER A 286 -5.60 -5.65 -11.35
N GLY A 287 -6.01 -6.91 -11.51
CA GLY A 287 -5.10 -8.05 -11.42
C GLY A 287 -3.99 -7.99 -12.47
N VAL A 288 -4.31 -7.60 -13.70
CA VAL A 288 -3.31 -7.47 -14.78
C VAL A 288 -2.34 -6.33 -14.49
N VAL A 289 -2.81 -5.13 -14.12
CA VAL A 289 -1.92 -4.00 -13.87
C VAL A 289 -1.02 -4.22 -12.64
N ILE A 290 -1.55 -4.83 -11.58
CA ILE A 290 -0.75 -5.24 -10.41
C ILE A 290 0.27 -6.31 -10.82
N SER A 291 -0.12 -7.30 -11.64
CA SER A 291 0.79 -8.33 -12.12
C SER A 291 1.93 -7.74 -12.96
N SER A 292 1.62 -6.79 -13.83
CA SER A 292 2.63 -6.08 -14.63
C SER A 292 3.60 -5.27 -13.75
N ALA A 293 3.09 -4.61 -12.71
CA ALA A 293 3.94 -3.93 -11.73
C ALA A 293 4.83 -4.90 -10.96
N LEU A 294 4.34 -6.09 -10.59
CA LEU A 294 5.14 -7.15 -9.96
C LEU A 294 6.22 -7.70 -10.90
N ILE A 295 5.89 -7.90 -12.18
CA ILE A 295 6.88 -8.30 -13.19
C ILE A 295 7.97 -7.25 -13.29
N LEU A 296 7.62 -5.96 -13.38
CA LEU A 296 8.61 -4.89 -13.36
C LEU A 296 9.44 -4.92 -12.06
N PHE A 297 8.80 -5.05 -10.89
CA PHE A 297 9.48 -5.09 -9.60
C PHE A 297 10.59 -6.15 -9.52
N LEU A 298 10.38 -7.32 -10.13
CA LEU A 298 11.34 -8.44 -10.12
C LEU A 298 12.32 -8.45 -11.30
N ALA A 299 11.92 -7.91 -12.46
CA ALA A 299 12.72 -7.99 -13.68
C ALA A 299 13.90 -7.01 -13.71
N ILE A 300 13.80 -5.92 -12.94
CA ILE A 300 14.85 -4.94 -12.67
C ILE A 300 15.12 -4.93 -11.18
#